data_AF-A0A1S1Q2H0-F1
#
_entry.id   AF-A0A1S1Q2H0-F1
#
_cell.length_a   1.000
_cell.length_b   1.000
_cell.length_c   1.000
_cell.angle_alpha   90.00
_cell.angle_beta   90.00
_cell.angle_gamma   90.00
#
_symmetry.space_group_name_H-M   'P 1'
#
loop_
_entity.id
_entity.type
_entity.pdbx_description
1 polymer ?
#
loop_
_entity_poly.entity_id
_entity_poly.type
_entity_poly.pdbx_seq_one_letter_code
_entity_poly.pdbx_strand_id
1 'polypeptide(L)'
;MAATLTAVNYSGMRRVAWASAAPLTDAVRAAGVPGLAPVVRAGAAVTALVLTTDPRGAIGFSSFGVLLYYAVANAAAWTLSPTEGRPVRAVPVVGLLGCLLLAFSLPGTSVLGGSAVLAAAAVVYAARHAGGHPARQ
;
A
#
# COMPACT_ATOMS: atom_id res chain seq x y z
N MET A 1 -17.20 -23.81 -23.13
CA MET A 1 -17.98 -24.28 -21.95
C MET A 1 -17.70 -23.47 -20.68
N ALA A 2 -16.46 -22.98 -20.44
CA ALA A 2 -16.13 -22.12 -19.29
C ALA A 2 -16.74 -20.69 -19.36
N ALA A 3 -16.88 -20.11 -20.56
CA ALA A 3 -17.44 -18.76 -20.72
C ALA A 3 -18.93 -18.65 -20.34
N THR A 4 -19.70 -19.74 -20.50
CA THR A 4 -21.13 -19.78 -20.18
C THR A 4 -21.38 -19.87 -18.67
N LEU A 5 -20.50 -20.55 -17.93
CA LEU A 5 -20.54 -20.61 -16.47
C LEU A 5 -20.26 -19.24 -15.84
N THR A 6 -19.32 -18.46 -16.39
CA THR A 6 -19.04 -17.11 -15.91
C THR A 6 -20.24 -16.17 -16.09
N ALA A 7 -20.96 -16.25 -17.22
CA ALA A 7 -22.11 -15.39 -17.49
C ALA A 7 -23.35 -15.73 -16.63
N VAL A 8 -23.66 -17.02 -16.42
CA VAL A 8 -24.74 -17.46 -15.52
C VAL A 8 -24.39 -17.10 -14.07
N ASN A 9 -23.14 -17.27 -13.66
CA ASN A 9 -22.68 -16.92 -12.32
C ASN A 9 -22.67 -15.39 -12.10
N TYR A 10 -22.29 -14.59 -13.11
CA TYR A 10 -22.31 -13.12 -13.05
C TYR A 10 -23.72 -12.55 -12.97
N SER A 11 -24.70 -13.14 -13.69
CA SER A 11 -26.12 -12.73 -13.61
C SER A 11 -26.78 -13.15 -12.30
N GLY A 12 -26.38 -14.30 -11.74
CA GLY A 12 -26.76 -14.75 -10.40
C GLY A 12 -26.22 -13.81 -9.32
N MET A 13 -24.91 -13.53 -9.33
CA MET A 13 -24.25 -12.57 -8.42
C MET A 13 -24.82 -11.17 -8.53
N ARG A 14 -25.13 -10.69 -9.74
CA ARG A 14 -25.80 -9.39 -9.91
C ARG A 14 -27.14 -9.34 -9.20
N ARG A 15 -27.93 -10.43 -9.18
CA ARG A 15 -29.22 -10.48 -8.49
C ARG A 15 -29.12 -10.48 -6.97
N VAL A 16 -28.17 -11.21 -6.41
CA VAL A 16 -27.93 -11.19 -4.95
C VAL A 16 -27.20 -9.93 -4.49
N ALA A 17 -26.37 -9.32 -5.35
CA ALA A 17 -25.62 -8.10 -5.01
C ALA A 17 -26.51 -6.86 -4.78
N TRP A 18 -27.70 -6.78 -5.39
CA TRP A 18 -28.67 -5.71 -5.09
C TRP A 18 -29.67 -6.07 -3.97
N ALA A 19 -29.71 -7.33 -3.54
CA ALA A 19 -30.59 -7.80 -2.48
C ALA A 19 -29.94 -7.81 -1.08
N SER A 20 -28.62 -8.00 -1.01
CA SER A 20 -27.85 -8.03 0.25
C SER A 20 -27.14 -6.70 0.54
N ALA A 21 -27.17 -6.27 1.80
CA ALA A 21 -26.44 -5.08 2.27
C ALA A 21 -24.92 -5.27 2.36
N ALA A 22 -24.41 -6.51 2.39
CA ALA A 22 -22.98 -6.83 2.52
C ALA A 22 -22.55 -8.03 1.65
N PRO A 23 -22.75 -7.96 0.32
CA PRO A 23 -22.62 -9.11 -0.59
C PRO A 23 -21.21 -9.72 -0.58
N LEU A 24 -20.19 -8.90 -0.36
CA LEU A 24 -18.80 -9.36 -0.27
C LEU A 24 -18.55 -10.18 1.02
N THR A 25 -19.16 -9.81 2.15
CA THR A 25 -18.99 -10.56 3.41
C THR A 25 -19.67 -11.93 3.34
N ASP A 26 -20.84 -11.98 2.73
CA ASP A 26 -21.58 -13.22 2.51
C ASP A 26 -20.83 -14.15 1.55
N ALA A 27 -20.18 -13.58 0.52
CA ALA A 27 -19.33 -14.33 -0.39
C ALA A 27 -18.12 -14.99 0.30
N VAL A 28 -17.42 -14.29 1.22
CA VAL A 28 -16.28 -14.90 1.95
C VAL A 28 -16.73 -16.02 2.88
N ARG A 29 -17.92 -15.90 3.49
CA ARG A 29 -18.49 -16.96 4.32
C ARG A 29 -18.88 -18.17 3.47
N ALA A 30 -19.54 -17.94 2.33
CA ALA A 30 -19.92 -18.99 1.39
C ALA A 30 -18.69 -19.69 0.78
N ALA A 31 -17.59 -18.97 0.60
CA ALA A 31 -16.30 -19.52 0.14
C ALA A 31 -15.55 -20.33 1.22
N GLY A 32 -16.11 -20.50 2.42
CA GLY A 32 -15.51 -21.31 3.49
C GLY A 32 -14.35 -20.62 4.23
N VAL A 33 -14.16 -19.32 4.04
CA VAL A 33 -13.10 -18.51 4.66
C VAL A 33 -13.67 -17.39 5.55
N PRO A 34 -14.50 -17.71 6.56
CA PRO A 34 -15.17 -16.70 7.38
C PRO A 34 -14.21 -15.80 8.16
N GLY A 35 -12.97 -16.27 8.42
CA GLY A 35 -11.91 -15.48 9.05
C GLY A 35 -11.49 -14.21 8.28
N LEU A 36 -11.77 -14.15 6.97
CA LEU A 36 -11.49 -12.98 6.13
C LEU A 36 -12.63 -11.96 6.10
N ALA A 37 -13.77 -12.24 6.73
CA ALA A 37 -14.90 -11.31 6.78
C ALA A 37 -14.53 -9.92 7.36
N PRO A 38 -13.73 -9.79 8.44
CA PRO A 38 -13.30 -8.48 8.93
C PRO A 38 -12.44 -7.72 7.93
N VAL A 39 -11.56 -8.42 7.21
CA VAL A 39 -10.68 -7.82 6.19
C VAL A 39 -11.51 -7.26 5.03
N VAL A 40 -12.49 -8.03 4.56
CA VAL A 40 -13.39 -7.59 3.49
C VAL A 40 -14.24 -6.39 3.91
N ARG A 41 -14.73 -6.37 5.16
CA ARG A 41 -15.46 -5.22 5.70
C ARG A 41 -14.58 -3.98 5.80
N ALA A 42 -13.35 -4.13 6.31
CA ALA A 42 -12.40 -3.03 6.40
C ALA A 42 -12.05 -2.49 5.01
N GLY A 43 -11.77 -3.37 4.05
CA GLY A 43 -11.52 -3.00 2.65
C GLY A 43 -12.69 -2.23 2.04
N ALA A 44 -13.91 -2.75 2.18
CA ALA A 44 -15.11 -2.08 1.69
C ALA A 44 -15.32 -0.69 2.32
N ALA A 45 -15.10 -0.56 3.64
CA ALA A 45 -15.19 0.72 4.34
C ALA A 45 -14.14 1.73 3.85
N VAL A 46 -12.89 1.29 3.67
CA VAL A 46 -11.81 2.13 3.13
C VAL A 46 -12.12 2.54 1.69
N THR A 47 -12.58 1.62 0.85
CA THR A 47 -12.99 1.95 -0.53
C THR A 47 -14.13 2.97 -0.55
N ALA A 48 -15.16 2.79 0.28
CA ALA A 48 -16.27 3.74 0.39
C ALA A 48 -15.78 5.12 0.86
N LEU A 49 -14.87 5.16 1.84
CA LEU A 49 -14.27 6.42 2.31
C LEU A 49 -13.50 7.12 1.20
N VAL A 50 -12.63 6.41 0.48
CA VAL A 50 -11.82 6.99 -0.61
C VAL A 50 -12.68 7.49 -1.76
N LEU A 51 -13.72 6.74 -2.14
CA LEU A 51 -14.63 7.13 -3.22
C LEU A 51 -15.50 8.34 -2.87
N THR A 52 -15.77 8.57 -1.58
CA THR A 52 -16.60 9.69 -1.12
C THR A 52 -15.79 10.93 -0.73
N THR A 53 -14.50 10.80 -0.44
CA THR A 53 -13.65 11.92 0.01
C THR A 53 -12.78 12.49 -1.10
N ASP A 54 -11.80 11.72 -1.59
CA ASP A 54 -10.93 12.10 -2.70
C ASP A 54 -10.11 10.89 -3.23
N PRO A 55 -10.53 10.27 -4.35
CA PRO A 55 -9.76 9.18 -4.93
C PRO A 55 -8.43 9.64 -5.53
N ARG A 56 -8.33 10.89 -6.02
CA ARG A 56 -7.11 11.38 -6.68
C ARG A 56 -6.01 11.62 -5.65
N GLY A 57 -6.33 12.28 -4.54
CA GLY A 57 -5.40 12.45 -3.43
C GLY A 57 -4.97 11.12 -2.83
N ALA A 58 -5.87 10.15 -2.70
CA ALA A 58 -5.55 8.80 -2.20
C ALA A 58 -4.58 8.05 -3.14
N ILE A 59 -4.80 8.10 -4.46
CA ILE A 59 -3.90 7.48 -5.45
C ILE A 59 -2.52 8.16 -5.41
N GLY A 60 -2.48 9.49 -5.31
CA GLY A 60 -1.23 10.24 -5.23
C GLY A 60 -0.45 9.94 -3.95
N PHE A 61 -1.13 9.87 -2.79
CA PHE A 61 -0.51 9.53 -1.52
C PHE A 61 0.06 8.10 -1.52
N SER A 62 -0.69 7.13 -2.06
CA SER A 62 -0.22 5.76 -2.23
C SER A 62 1.00 5.68 -3.14
N SER A 63 0.94 6.34 -4.30
CA SER A 63 2.05 6.40 -5.27
C SER A 63 3.31 7.02 -4.66
N PHE A 64 3.18 8.10 -3.90
CA PHE A 64 4.30 8.71 -3.18
C PHE A 64 4.94 7.71 -2.20
N GLY A 65 4.14 6.99 -1.43
CA GLY A 65 4.63 5.95 -0.52
C GLY A 65 5.37 4.82 -1.23
N VAL A 66 4.85 4.34 -2.36
CA VAL A 66 5.49 3.30 -3.18
C VAL A 66 6.82 3.80 -3.78
N LEU A 67 6.85 5.02 -4.32
CA LEU A 67 8.08 5.63 -4.84
C LEU A 67 9.12 5.82 -3.74
N LEU A 68 8.69 6.23 -2.54
CA LEU A 68 9.57 6.36 -1.39
C LEU A 68 10.11 5.00 -0.94
N TYR A 69 9.28 3.96 -0.90
CA TYR A 69 9.71 2.60 -0.61
C TYR A 69 10.77 2.13 -1.60
N TYR A 70 10.55 2.33 -2.90
CA TYR A 70 11.54 2.00 -3.92
C TYR A 70 12.79 2.88 -3.81
N ALA A 71 12.69 4.17 -3.47
CA ALA A 71 13.85 5.01 -3.22
C ALA A 71 14.71 4.45 -2.07
N VAL A 72 14.07 4.06 -0.95
CA VAL A 72 14.76 3.43 0.19
C VAL A 72 15.35 2.08 -0.21
N ALA A 73 14.64 1.26 -0.97
CA ALA A 73 15.15 -0.03 -1.45
C ALA A 73 16.38 0.14 -2.36
N ASN A 74 16.37 1.12 -3.25
CA ASN A 74 17.51 1.45 -4.10
C ASN A 74 18.70 2.01 -3.28
N ALA A 75 18.42 2.83 -2.26
CA ALA A 75 19.45 3.31 -1.33
C ALA A 75 20.08 2.17 -0.53
N ALA A 76 19.26 1.24 -0.02
CA ALA A 76 19.73 0.04 0.69
C ALA A 76 20.53 -0.91 -0.22
N ALA A 77 20.16 -1.02 -1.50
CA ALA A 77 20.92 -1.80 -2.47
C ALA A 77 22.34 -1.24 -2.72
N TRP A 78 22.58 0.05 -2.45
CA TRP A 78 23.92 0.64 -2.57
C TRP A 78 24.86 0.21 -1.43
N THR A 79 24.32 -0.22 -0.28
CA THR A 79 25.14 -0.68 0.85
C THR A 79 25.53 -2.15 0.76
N LEU A 80 25.01 -2.91 -0.22
CA LEU A 80 25.33 -4.33 -0.40
C LEU A 80 26.79 -4.56 -0.81
N SER A 81 27.40 -5.56 -0.20
CA SER A 81 28.72 -6.09 -0.54
C SER A 81 28.67 -7.04 -1.76
N PRO A 82 29.81 -7.30 -2.44
CA PRO A 82 29.85 -8.22 -3.58
C PRO A 82 29.37 -9.64 -3.25
N THR A 83 29.57 -10.09 -2.02
CA THR A 83 29.17 -11.43 -1.55
C THR A 83 27.65 -11.57 -1.33
N GLU A 84 26.94 -10.45 -1.23
CA GLU A 84 25.48 -10.40 -1.05
C GLU A 84 24.72 -10.26 -2.39
N GLY A 85 25.43 -10.33 -3.53
CA GLY A 85 24.83 -10.19 -4.85
C GLY A 85 24.59 -8.74 -5.26
N ARG A 86 25.57 -7.85 -5.02
CA ARG A 86 25.42 -6.42 -5.35
C ARG A 86 25.04 -6.20 -6.83
N PRO A 87 24.03 -5.36 -7.13
CA PRO A 87 23.76 -4.94 -8.50
C PRO A 87 24.85 -3.99 -9.01
N VAL A 88 24.90 -3.77 -10.33
CA VAL A 88 25.79 -2.75 -10.91
C VAL A 88 25.43 -1.38 -10.32
N ARG A 89 26.40 -0.61 -9.81
CA ARG A 89 26.16 0.63 -9.04
C ARG A 89 25.30 1.68 -9.77
N ALA A 90 25.26 1.64 -11.10
CA ALA A 90 24.41 2.52 -11.89
C ALA A 90 22.91 2.27 -11.65
N VAL A 91 22.48 1.01 -11.46
CA VAL A 91 21.06 0.66 -11.27
C VAL A 91 20.44 1.30 -10.02
N PRO A 92 21.00 1.15 -8.80
CA PRO A 92 20.43 1.79 -7.61
C PRO A 92 20.50 3.32 -7.67
N VAL A 93 21.53 3.90 -8.29
CA VAL A 93 21.63 5.36 -8.46
C VAL A 93 20.53 5.88 -9.39
N VAL A 94 20.37 5.27 -10.57
CA VAL A 94 19.32 5.66 -11.53
C VAL A 94 17.93 5.43 -10.94
N GLY A 95 17.71 4.30 -10.25
CA GLY A 95 16.46 3.99 -9.57
C GLY A 95 16.12 5.01 -8.48
N LEU A 96 17.08 5.37 -7.64
CA LEU A 96 16.91 6.39 -6.60
C LEU A 96 16.54 7.75 -7.19
N LEU A 97 17.31 8.23 -8.17
CA LEU A 97 17.07 9.52 -8.83
C LEU A 97 15.70 9.55 -9.53
N GLY A 98 15.36 8.47 -10.24
CA GLY A 98 14.06 8.34 -10.91
C GLY A 98 12.89 8.35 -9.92
N CYS A 99 13.00 7.62 -8.81
CA CYS A 99 11.97 7.59 -7.78
C CYS A 99 11.76 8.97 -7.15
N LEU A 100 12.85 9.68 -6.81
CA LEU A 100 12.76 11.02 -6.24
C LEU A 100 12.18 12.03 -7.24
N LEU A 101 12.63 12.02 -8.48
CA LEU A 101 12.12 12.90 -9.54
C LEU A 101 10.62 12.70 -9.75
N LEU A 102 10.18 11.43 -9.87
CA LEU A 102 8.77 11.11 -10.00
C LEU A 102 8.01 11.55 -8.75
N ALA A 103 8.52 11.26 -7.55
CA ALA A 103 7.88 11.60 -6.27
C ALA A 103 7.61 13.10 -6.12
N PHE A 104 8.57 13.95 -6.51
CA PHE A 104 8.41 15.41 -6.46
C PHE A 104 7.59 15.97 -7.63
N SER A 105 7.30 15.17 -8.65
CA SER A 105 6.41 15.54 -9.76
C SER A 105 4.93 15.26 -9.45
N LEU A 106 4.60 14.59 -8.33
CA LEU A 106 3.23 14.33 -7.91
C LEU A 106 2.51 15.60 -7.42
N PRO A 107 1.16 15.58 -7.33
CA PRO A 107 0.39 16.65 -6.73
C PRO A 107 0.93 17.06 -5.35
N GLY A 108 1.09 18.37 -5.12
CA GLY A 108 1.70 18.89 -3.89
C GLY A 108 1.00 18.47 -2.60
N THR A 109 -0.32 18.23 -2.63
CA THR A 109 -1.09 17.70 -1.50
C THR A 109 -0.63 16.30 -1.09
N SER A 110 -0.33 15.43 -2.05
CA SER A 110 0.20 14.08 -1.81
C SER A 110 1.63 14.12 -1.29
N VAL A 111 2.46 15.02 -1.82
CA VAL A 111 3.85 15.19 -1.38
C VAL A 111 3.91 15.70 0.07
N LEU A 112 3.13 16.73 0.40
CA LEU A 112 3.06 17.28 1.76
C LEU A 112 2.51 16.25 2.75
N GLY A 113 1.39 15.60 2.42
CA GLY A 113 0.79 14.57 3.28
C GLY A 113 1.73 13.39 3.51
N GLY A 114 2.34 12.87 2.44
CA GLY A 114 3.30 11.78 2.51
C GLY A 114 4.55 12.13 3.31
N SER A 115 5.12 13.32 3.09
CA SER A 115 6.30 13.80 3.82
C SER A 115 6.01 14.02 5.31
N ALA A 116 4.83 14.51 5.65
CA ALA A 116 4.41 14.68 7.05
C ALA A 116 4.31 13.33 7.79
N VAL A 117 3.72 12.31 7.14
CA VAL A 117 3.66 10.96 7.70
C VAL A 117 5.05 10.37 7.88
N LEU A 118 5.95 10.56 6.90
CA LEU A 118 7.34 10.12 7.01
C LEU A 118 8.08 10.80 8.16
N ALA A 119 7.93 12.12 8.32
CA ALA A 119 8.54 12.86 9.40
C ALA A 119 8.03 12.37 10.77
N ALA A 120 6.72 12.14 10.91
CA ALA A 120 6.14 11.58 12.12
C ALA A 120 6.71 10.18 12.43
N ALA A 121 6.81 9.31 11.42
CA ALA A 121 7.39 7.98 11.57
C ALA A 121 8.87 8.05 12.02
N ALA A 122 9.66 8.95 11.44
CA ALA A 122 11.05 9.16 11.82
C ALA A 122 11.21 9.68 13.27
N VAL A 123 10.35 10.62 13.69
CA VAL A 123 10.32 11.13 15.07
C VAL A 123 9.97 10.01 16.05
N VAL A 124 8.93 9.21 15.75
CA VAL A 124 8.55 8.07 16.57
C VAL A 124 9.70 7.07 16.65
N TYR A 125 10.32 6.72 15.52
CA TYR A 125 11.46 5.81 15.50
C TYR A 125 12.62 6.31 16.35
N ALA A 126 13.02 7.58 16.19
CA ALA A 126 14.09 8.19 16.96
C ALA A 126 13.79 8.20 18.47
N ALA A 127 12.56 8.52 18.86
CA ALA A 127 12.14 8.50 20.27
C ALA A 127 12.19 7.09 20.88
N ARG A 128 11.79 6.05 20.12
CA ARG A 128 11.87 4.65 20.55
C ARG A 128 13.31 4.18 20.67
N HIS A 129 14.18 4.61 19.76
CA HIS A 129 15.59 4.23 19.75
C HIS A 129 16.38 4.92 20.88
N ALA A 130 16.09 6.20 21.14
CA ALA A 130 16.70 6.95 22.24
C ALA A 130 16.29 6.43 23.62
N GLY A 131 15.07 5.91 23.78
CA GLY A 131 14.58 5.27 25.01
C GLY A 131 15.12 3.86 25.26
N GLY A 132 15.87 3.28 24.31
CA GLY A 132 16.41 1.92 24.36
C GLY A 132 17.81 1.78 24.95
N HIS A 133 18.40 2.84 25.51
CA HIS A 133 19.64 2.77 26.30
C HIS A 133 19.31 2.65 27.80
N PRO A 134 19.11 1.43 28.36
CA PRO A 134 19.33 1.24 29.78
C PRO A 134 20.80 1.53 30.06
N ALA A 135 21.03 2.38 31.04
CA ALA A 135 22.34 2.68 31.59
C ALA A 135 23.15 1.39 31.75
N ARG A 136 24.33 1.34 31.10
CA ARG A 136 25.41 0.44 31.54
C ARG A 136 25.79 0.85 32.96
N GLN A 137 25.23 0.17 33.95
CA GLN A 137 25.78 0.02 35.30
C GLN A 137 25.67 -1.44 35.68
#